data_AF-A0AAD3QYW6-F1
#
_entry.id   AF-A0AAD3QYW6-F1
#
_cell.length_a   1.000
_cell.length_b   1.000
_cell.length_c   1.000
_cell.angle_alpha   90.00
_cell.angle_beta   90.00
_cell.angle_gamma   90.00
#
_symmetry.space_group_name_H-M   'P 1'
#
loop_
_entity.id
_entity.type
_entity.pdbx_description
1 polymer ?
#
loop_
_entity_poly.entity_id
_entity_poly.type
_entity_poly.pdbx_seq_one_letter_code
_entity_poly.pdbx_strand_id
1 'polypeptide(L)'
;MALKKLLWTVPETPYSKPPPIHLFVVAKVEQAKVLSWTFHENTAKAAMTKKKNAVAAVTDGASTAKFTVFEELAPKVSEGNAYIIRGYTLRGTSPP
;
A
#
# COMPACT_ATOMS: atom_id res chain seq x y z
N MET A 1 -8.66 14.48 18.68
CA MET A 1 -7.53 15.08 17.94
C MET A 1 -6.23 14.24 17.96
N ALA A 2 -6.25 12.95 18.34
CA ALA A 2 -5.04 12.12 18.43
C ALA A 2 -4.70 11.38 17.11
N LEU A 3 -5.72 10.87 16.41
CA LEU A 3 -5.53 10.08 15.18
C LEU A 3 -4.92 10.88 14.02
N LYS A 4 -5.31 12.15 13.89
CA LYS A 4 -4.73 13.06 12.90
C LYS A 4 -3.24 13.26 13.17
N LYS A 5 -2.85 13.54 14.42
CA LYS A 5 -1.44 13.73 14.78
C LYS A 5 -0.58 12.51 14.45
N LEU A 6 -1.10 11.30 14.70
CA LEU A 6 -0.42 10.03 14.43
C LEU A 6 -0.27 9.70 12.93
N LEU A 7 -1.24 10.11 12.10
CA LEU A 7 -1.18 9.93 10.65
C LEU A 7 -0.20 10.90 9.96
N TRP A 8 0.13 12.03 10.61
CA TRP A 8 0.93 13.11 10.03
C TRP A 8 2.30 13.31 10.71
N THR A 9 2.59 12.60 11.81
CA THR A 9 3.93 12.60 12.42
C THR A 9 4.90 11.82 11.52
N VAL A 10 5.71 12.57 10.78
CA VAL A 10 6.93 12.07 10.13
C VAL A 10 8.01 12.01 11.21
N PRO A 11 8.63 10.85 11.48
CA PRO A 11 9.75 10.80 12.42
C PRO A 11 10.93 11.61 11.87
N GLU A 12 11.41 12.57 12.66
CA GLU A 12 12.64 13.34 12.38
C GLU A 12 13.86 12.44 12.56
N THR A 13 14.14 11.61 11.56
CA THR A 13 15.43 10.92 11.47
C THR A 13 16.40 11.77 10.64
N PRO A 14 17.72 11.75 10.92
CA PRO A 14 18.71 12.49 10.14
C PRO A 14 18.85 11.99 8.69
N TYR A 15 18.25 10.83 8.38
CA TYR A 15 18.12 10.30 7.03
C TYR A 15 16.86 10.88 6.38
N SER A 16 16.98 12.09 5.83
CA SER A 16 15.89 12.76 5.10
C SER A 16 15.31 11.95 3.94
N LYS A 17 16.03 10.92 3.48
CA LYS A 17 15.59 9.97 2.47
C LYS A 17 16.00 8.55 2.88
N PRO A 18 15.05 7.63 3.09
CA PRO A 18 15.40 6.25 3.34
C PRO A 18 16.01 5.60 2.08
N PRO A 19 16.91 4.61 2.24
CA PRO A 19 17.57 3.95 1.11
C PRO A 19 16.55 3.24 0.21
N PRO A 20 16.82 3.06 -1.09
CA PRO A 20 15.92 2.34 -1.97
C PRO A 20 15.65 0.90 -1.48
N ILE A 21 14.40 0.47 -1.50
CA ILE A 21 14.03 -0.92 -1.18
C ILE A 21 13.91 -1.71 -2.47
N HIS A 22 14.59 -2.86 -2.52
CA HIS A 22 14.48 -3.82 -3.61
C HIS A 22 13.45 -4.89 -3.23
N LEU A 23 12.46 -5.12 -4.09
CA LEU A 23 11.38 -6.06 -3.83
C LEU A 23 11.05 -6.86 -5.09
N PHE A 24 10.64 -8.09 -4.90
CA PHE A 24 10.12 -8.97 -5.95
C PHE A 24 8.63 -9.18 -5.75
N VAL A 25 7.84 -9.05 -6.81
CA VAL A 25 6.38 -9.27 -6.77
C VAL A 25 6.10 -10.74 -7.00
N VAL A 26 5.67 -11.43 -5.95
CA VAL A 26 5.36 -12.86 -5.98
C VAL A 26 3.98 -13.12 -6.57
N ALA A 27 3.00 -12.31 -6.18
CA ALA A 27 1.62 -12.41 -6.65
C ALA A 27 0.95 -11.04 -6.64
N LYS A 28 -0.03 -10.82 -7.50
CA LYS A 28 -0.78 -9.58 -7.69
C LYS A 28 -2.21 -9.90 -8.10
N VAL A 29 -3.16 -9.39 -7.33
CA VAL A 29 -4.60 -9.50 -7.62
C VAL A 29 -5.21 -8.11 -7.76
N GLU A 30 -5.93 -7.88 -8.86
CA GLU A 30 -6.73 -6.67 -8.99
C GLU A 30 -7.92 -6.68 -8.03
N GLN A 31 -8.16 -5.57 -7.35
CA GLN A 31 -9.30 -5.39 -6.47
C GLN A 31 -10.04 -4.10 -6.80
N ALA A 32 -11.36 -4.18 -6.78
CA ALA A 32 -12.21 -3.01 -6.98
C ALA A 32 -11.96 -1.98 -5.86
N LYS A 33 -11.82 -0.71 -6.25
CA LYS A 33 -11.68 0.38 -5.30
C LYS A 33 -13.05 0.72 -4.71
N VAL A 34 -13.19 0.54 -3.40
CA VAL A 34 -14.37 0.94 -2.64
C VAL A 34 -14.19 2.39 -2.20
N LEU A 35 -15.15 3.26 -2.54
CA LEU A 35 -15.15 4.67 -2.12
C LEU A 35 -15.94 4.90 -0.84
N SER A 36 -17.07 4.22 -0.72
CA SER A 36 -17.96 4.33 0.42
C SER A 36 -18.73 3.04 0.63
N TRP A 37 -19.23 2.89 1.85
CA TRP A 37 -20.11 1.81 2.24
C TRP A 37 -21.49 2.38 2.53
N THR A 38 -22.52 1.81 1.93
CA THR A 38 -23.91 2.08 2.31
C THR A 38 -24.42 0.91 3.13
N PHE A 39 -24.90 1.20 4.33
CA PHE A 39 -25.44 0.19 5.24
C PHE A 39 -26.96 0.33 5.28
N HIS A 40 -27.69 -0.74 4.99
CA HIS A 40 -29.15 -0.77 5.08
C HIS A 40 -29.62 -2.16 5.52
N GLU A 41 -30.53 -2.21 6.49
CA GLU A 41 -31.16 -3.45 6.96
C GLU A 41 -30.16 -4.59 7.22
N ASN A 42 -29.12 -4.30 8.00
CA ASN A 42 -28.06 -5.27 8.35
C ASN A 42 -27.20 -5.77 7.16
N THR A 43 -27.30 -5.13 5.99
CA THR A 43 -26.47 -5.39 4.83
C THR A 43 -25.53 -4.22 4.54
N ALA A 44 -24.33 -4.52 4.06
CA ALA A 44 -23.35 -3.53 3.63
C ALA A 44 -23.14 -3.65 2.12
N LYS A 45 -23.38 -2.56 1.38
CA LYS A 45 -23.10 -2.46 -0.05
C LYS A 45 -21.94 -1.50 -0.29
N ALA A 46 -20.93 -1.98 -1.01
CA ALA A 46 -19.79 -1.16 -1.40
C ALA A 46 -20.12 -0.35 -2.65
N ALA A 47 -19.93 0.97 -2.60
CA ALA A 47 -19.86 1.79 -3.80
C ALA A 47 -18.48 1.63 -4.44
N MET A 48 -18.44 0.94 -5.58
CA MET A 48 -17.20 0.63 -6.31
C MET A 48 -17.02 1.54 -7.52
N THR A 49 -15.77 1.88 -7.85
CA THR A 49 -15.44 2.57 -9.11
C THR A 49 -15.00 1.60 -10.19
N LYS A 50 -15.01 2.06 -11.45
CA LYS A 50 -14.38 1.34 -12.58
C LYS A 50 -12.87 1.17 -12.40
N LYS A 51 -12.21 2.07 -11.67
CA LYS A 51 -10.78 1.99 -11.38
C LYS A 51 -10.52 0.92 -10.32
N LYS A 52 -9.49 0.11 -10.55
CA LYS A 52 -9.09 -0.98 -9.66
C LYS A 52 -7.74 -0.66 -9.05
N ASN A 53 -7.61 -0.96 -7.77
CA ASN A 53 -6.31 -1.10 -7.14
C ASN A 53 -5.78 -2.51 -7.42
N ALA A 54 -4.53 -2.77 -7.07
CA ALA A 54 -4.03 -4.13 -6.96
C ALA A 54 -3.51 -4.37 -5.55
N VAL A 55 -3.64 -5.61 -5.08
CA VAL A 55 -2.97 -6.09 -3.88
C VAL A 55 -1.88 -7.03 -4.34
N ALA A 56 -0.65 -6.73 -3.96
CA ALA A 56 0.52 -7.51 -4.30
C ALA A 56 1.14 -8.14 -3.06
N ALA A 57 1.54 -9.41 -3.15
CA ALA A 57 2.47 -10.01 -2.23
C ALA A 57 3.88 -9.77 -2.76
N VAL A 58 4.74 -9.17 -1.93
CA VAL A 58 6.13 -8.87 -2.28
C VAL A 58 7.08 -9.54 -1.32
N THR A 59 8.31 -9.79 -1.77
CA THR A 59 9.38 -10.34 -0.94
C THR A 59 10.68 -9.59 -1.18
N ASP A 60 11.50 -9.49 -0.13
CA ASP A 60 12.90 -9.05 -0.17
C ASP A 60 13.88 -10.24 -0.24
N GLY A 61 13.36 -11.48 -0.33
CA GLY A 61 14.12 -12.72 -0.29
C GLY A 61 14.23 -13.36 1.10
N ALA A 62 13.93 -12.61 2.18
CA ALA A 62 13.93 -13.12 3.55
C ALA A 62 12.53 -13.16 4.17
N SER A 63 11.67 -12.22 3.80
CA SER A 63 10.33 -12.02 4.33
C SER A 63 9.32 -11.73 3.22
N THR A 64 8.04 -11.84 3.54
CA THR A 64 6.94 -11.49 2.63
C THR A 64 6.05 -10.43 3.24
N ALA A 65 5.68 -9.42 2.45
CA ALA A 65 4.81 -8.34 2.87
C ALA A 65 3.67 -8.13 1.87
N LYS A 66 2.54 -7.60 2.37
CA LYS A 66 1.38 -7.26 1.55
C LYS A 66 1.40 -5.78 1.19
N PHE A 67 1.38 -5.48 -0.10
CA PHE A 67 1.40 -4.13 -0.65
C PHE A 67 0.07 -3.83 -1.33
N THR A 68 -0.47 -2.64 -1.10
CA THR A 68 -1.58 -2.11 -1.90
C THR A 68 -1.00 -1.19 -2.95
N VAL A 69 -1.16 -1.54 -4.22
CA VAL A 69 -0.77 -0.74 -5.37
C VAL A 69 -1.99 0.05 -5.84
N PHE A 70 -1.90 1.38 -5.76
CA PHE A 70 -3.00 2.24 -6.20
C PHE A 70 -3.14 2.24 -7.72
N GLU A 71 -4.36 2.54 -8.17
CA GLU A 71 -4.83 2.52 -9.56
C GLU A 71 -3.83 3.03 -10.63
N GLU A 72 -3.08 4.10 -10.34
CA GLU A 72 -2.12 4.70 -11.29
C GLU A 72 -0.87 3.84 -11.52
N LEU A 73 -0.49 3.04 -10.53
CA LEU A 73 0.70 2.19 -10.54
C LEU A 73 0.36 0.73 -10.80
N ALA A 74 -0.89 0.31 -10.56
CA ALA A 74 -1.37 -1.04 -10.77
C ALA A 74 -0.97 -1.63 -12.15
N PRO A 75 -1.12 -0.93 -13.30
CA PRO A 75 -0.73 -1.48 -14.60
C PRO A 75 0.80 -1.58 -14.81
N LYS A 76 1.61 -0.87 -14.01
CA LYS A 76 3.07 -0.87 -14.11
C LYS A 76 3.73 -1.97 -13.28
N VAL A 77 2.96 -2.56 -12.35
CA VAL A 77 3.41 -3.64 -11.47
C VAL A 77 2.92 -4.97 -12.03
N SER A 78 3.82 -5.92 -12.24
CA SER A 78 3.54 -7.25 -12.75
C SER A 78 4.17 -8.30 -11.84
N GLU A 79 3.53 -9.46 -11.78
CA GLU A 79 4.05 -10.64 -11.07
C GLU A 79 5.36 -11.12 -11.72
N GLY A 80 6.24 -11.72 -10.91
CA GLY A 80 7.50 -12.27 -11.39
C GLY A 80 8.60 -11.24 -11.66
N ASN A 81 8.35 -9.96 -11.36
CA ASN A 81 9.29 -8.87 -11.62
C ASN A 81 9.83 -8.24 -10.33
N ALA A 82 11.06 -7.74 -10.43
CA ALA A 82 11.72 -6.97 -9.39
C ALA A 82 11.51 -5.46 -9.59
N TYR A 83 11.31 -4.74 -8.48
CA TYR A 83 11.09 -3.30 -8.46
C TYR A 83 11.94 -2.65 -7.38
N ILE A 84 12.28 -1.38 -7.61
CA ILE A 84 12.99 -0.54 -6.64
C ILE A 84 12.05 0.56 -6.18
N ILE A 85 11.76 0.60 -4.88
CA ILE A 85 10.95 1.65 -4.26
C ILE A 85 11.85 2.76 -3.77
N ARG A 86 11.50 4.00 -4.15
CA ARG A 86 12.19 5.23 -3.74
C ARG A 86 11.16 6.24 -3.24
N GLY A 87 11.59 7.16 -2.37
CA GLY A 87 10.73 8.24 -1.89
C GLY A 87 9.52 7.74 -1.07
N TYR A 88 9.70 6.66 -0.32
CA TYR A 88 8.67 6.15 0.59
C TYR A 88 8.74 6.83 1.95
N THR A 89 7.63 6.79 2.68
CA THR A 89 7.57 7.23 4.08
C THR A 89 7.16 6.04 4.93
N LEU A 90 7.93 5.80 5.99
CA LEU A 90 7.58 4.81 6.99
C LEU A 90 6.58 5.44 7.96
N ARG A 91 5.49 4.72 8.26
CA ARG A 91 4.47 5.14 9.23
C ARG A 91 4.43 4.14 10.39
N GLY A 92 4.31 4.65 11.62
CA GLY A 92 4.31 3.85 12.84
C GLY A 92 5.29 4.40 13.89
N THR A 93 5.15 3.96 15.14
CA THR A 93 6.01 4.39 16.27
C THR A 93 7.38 3.70 16.30
N SER A 94 7.56 2.59 15.57
CA SER A 94 8.84 1.96 15.28
C SER A 94 8.73 1.25 13.94
N PRO A 95 9.05 1.93 12.84
CA PRO A 95 9.13 1.24 11.57
C PRO A 95 10.35 0.30 11.54
N PRO A 96 10.26 -0.84 10.85
CA PRO A 96 11.36 -1.81 10.74
C PRO A 96 12.60 -1.23 10.04
#